data_AF-A0A5N7SN54-F1
#
_entry.id   AF-A0A5N7SN54-F1
#
_cell.length_a   1.000
_cell.length_b   1.000
_cell.length_c   1.000
_cell.angle_alpha   90.00
_cell.angle_beta   90.00
_cell.angle_gamma   90.00
#
_symmetry.space_group_name_H-M   'P 1'
#
loop_
_entity.id
_entity.type
_entity.pdbx_description
1 polymer ?
#
loop_
_entity_poly.entity_id
_entity_poly.type
_entity_poly.pdbx_seq_one_letter_code
_entity_poly.pdbx_strand_id
1 'polypeptide(L)'
;MVSHWLPMLAGLVAALMAALVLWPLRQHGRRGFVVGVLALGVAGACLYLLVGDPRAAQVQPTPSVATLRDGVQALQDALKRDPQRADGWALLGRSQAELGNVSAAADAFARAAALAPDDPGVLVEAAQARAQADAGKQFDDTAMAWLQQARAQAPDAERASWLLGIALRQRGKNAEAADVWGALLPRLEPGAAQALQAQIAIAREAAGQAPDAAAAAPAALLQVRVQLPALKNAVWPASTQVFVLARAVGGPPMPVAARKLPLAGFPATVGLGDGDSPMPTAPLSAHREVEVLARISRSGSANRSEDDLQSTPVKVSLPHEGVVELRFP
;
A
#
# COMPACT_ATOMS: atom_id res chain seq x y z
N MET A 1 6.27 15.57 3.24
CA MET A 1 7.33 16.39 3.87
C MET A 1 7.62 17.55 2.95
N VAL A 2 7.00 18.71 3.19
CA VAL A 2 7.23 19.92 2.35
C VAL A 2 8.61 20.48 2.71
N SER A 3 9.48 20.65 1.73
CA SER A 3 10.87 21.04 1.94
C SER A 3 10.99 22.44 2.55
N HIS A 4 11.33 22.52 3.84
CA HIS A 4 11.59 23.77 4.57
C HIS A 4 12.80 24.58 4.03
N TRP A 5 13.50 24.06 3.03
CA TRP A 5 14.70 24.66 2.44
C TRP A 5 14.44 25.95 1.64
N LEU A 6 13.30 26.02 0.93
CA LEU A 6 12.97 27.16 0.08
C LEU A 6 12.79 28.48 0.86
N PRO A 7 12.00 28.54 1.96
CA PRO A 7 11.87 29.78 2.73
C PRO A 7 13.15 30.17 3.47
N MET A 8 13.97 29.19 3.89
CA MET A 8 15.27 29.47 4.53
C MET A 8 16.25 30.13 3.54
N LEU A 9 16.30 29.64 2.31
CA LEU A 9 17.17 30.18 1.27
C LEU A 9 16.74 31.60 0.84
N ALA A 10 15.43 31.84 0.74
CA ALA A 10 14.89 33.17 0.49
C ALA A 10 15.23 34.16 1.62
N GLY A 11 15.13 33.74 2.88
CA GLY A 11 15.51 34.56 4.04
C GLY A 11 17.00 34.91 4.05
N LEU A 12 17.87 33.96 3.70
CA LEU A 12 19.32 34.15 3.61
C LEU A 12 19.70 35.16 2.52
N VAL A 13 19.10 35.06 1.33
CA VAL A 13 19.34 36.00 0.23
C VAL A 13 18.88 37.41 0.60
N ALA A 14 17.72 37.55 1.23
CA ALA A 14 17.21 38.85 1.68
C ALA A 14 18.14 39.48 2.73
N ALA A 15 18.64 38.70 3.69
CA ALA A 15 19.57 39.17 4.72
C ALA A 15 20.92 39.60 4.11
N LEU A 16 21.43 38.85 3.15
CA LEU A 16 22.68 39.17 2.44
C LEU A 16 22.55 40.48 1.63
N MET A 17 21.44 40.64 0.92
CA MET A 17 21.13 41.87 0.17
C MET A 17 20.98 43.08 1.09
N ALA A 18 20.29 42.92 2.22
CA ALA A 18 20.18 43.97 3.23
C ALA A 18 21.55 44.37 3.80
N ALA A 19 22.41 43.39 4.09
CA ALA A 19 23.76 43.64 4.57
C ALA A 19 24.61 44.39 3.54
N LEU A 20 24.57 44.00 2.27
CA LEU A 20 25.29 44.66 1.17
C LEU A 20 24.86 46.11 0.96
N VAL A 21 23.55 46.39 1.04
CA VAL A 21 23.00 47.75 0.87
C VAL A 21 23.29 48.64 2.08
N LEU A 22 23.25 48.09 3.30
CA LEU A 22 23.41 48.86 4.54
C LEU A 22 24.88 49.03 4.98
N TRP A 23 25.79 48.17 4.52
CA TRP A 23 27.21 48.20 4.86
C TRP A 23 27.92 49.53 4.53
N PRO A 24 27.74 50.14 3.33
CA PRO A 24 28.38 51.43 2.99
C PRO A 24 27.79 52.58 3.82
N LEU A 25 26.49 52.52 4.11
CA LEU A 25 25.77 53.53 4.90
C LEU A 25 26.21 53.54 6.37
N ARG A 26 26.68 52.40 6.90
CA ARG A 26 27.28 52.31 8.24
C ARG A 26 28.59 53.11 8.33
N GLN A 27 29.36 53.19 7.25
CA GLN A 27 30.64 53.92 7.22
C GLN A 27 30.47 55.45 7.15
N HIS A 28 29.32 55.93 6.67
CA HIS A 28 29.02 57.36 6.47
C HIS A 28 28.28 58.03 7.65
N GLY A 29 28.04 57.29 8.74
CA GLY A 29 27.50 57.83 9.99
C GLY A 29 26.15 57.26 10.41
N ARG A 30 25.88 57.30 11.73
CA ARG A 30 24.76 56.61 12.38
C ARG A 30 23.37 57.00 11.84
N ARG A 31 23.19 58.25 11.40
CA ARG A 31 21.90 58.75 10.88
C ARG A 31 21.53 58.10 9.53
N GLY A 32 22.49 57.99 8.60
CA GLY A 32 22.24 57.39 7.28
C GLY A 32 21.92 55.90 7.36
N PHE A 33 22.60 55.17 8.25
CA PHE A 33 22.29 53.77 8.53
C PHE A 33 20.88 53.57 9.10
N VAL A 34 20.47 54.38 10.09
CA VAL A 34 19.13 54.29 10.69
C VAL A 34 18.02 54.59 9.68
N VAL A 35 18.20 55.61 8.83
CA VAL A 35 17.26 55.94 7.76
C VAL A 35 17.20 54.81 6.73
N GLY A 36 18.34 54.22 6.36
CA GLY A 36 18.38 53.09 5.43
C GLY A 36 17.67 51.84 5.95
N VAL A 37 17.83 51.50 7.22
CA VAL A 37 17.13 50.36 7.86
C VAL A 37 15.62 50.60 7.88
N LEU A 38 15.17 51.80 8.25
CA LEU A 38 13.76 52.17 8.25
C LEU A 38 13.17 52.11 6.83
N ALA A 39 13.86 52.68 5.84
CA ALA A 39 13.42 52.67 4.46
C ALA A 39 13.29 51.24 3.91
N LEU A 40 14.23 50.35 4.25
CA LEU A 40 14.18 48.95 3.84
C LEU A 40 13.00 48.21 4.48
N GLY A 41 12.72 48.45 5.77
CA GLY A 41 11.55 47.87 6.45
C GLY A 41 10.23 48.35 5.86
N VAL A 42 10.11 49.64 5.57
CA VAL A 42 8.91 50.22 4.94
C VAL A 42 8.73 49.72 3.50
N ALA A 43 9.81 49.64 2.71
CA ALA A 43 9.77 49.10 1.36
C ALA A 43 9.35 47.62 1.35
N GLY A 44 9.89 46.82 2.28
CA GLY A 44 9.50 45.42 2.46
C GLY A 44 8.03 45.26 2.85
N ALA A 45 7.54 46.11 3.77
CA ALA A 45 6.13 46.12 4.17
C ALA A 45 5.22 46.53 2.99
N CYS A 46 5.57 47.58 2.24
CA CYS A 46 4.82 47.99 1.05
C CYS A 46 4.81 46.90 -0.03
N LEU A 47 5.95 46.25 -0.29
CA LEU A 47 6.03 45.16 -1.26
C LEU A 47 5.16 43.97 -0.84
N TYR A 48 5.18 43.62 0.46
CA TYR A 48 4.33 42.57 1.01
C TYR A 48 2.85 42.91 0.90
N LEU A 49 2.47 44.17 1.08
CA LEU A 49 1.07 44.60 0.91
C LEU A 49 0.62 44.72 -0.55
N LEU A 50 1.53 45.03 -1.48
CA LEU A 50 1.21 45.12 -2.92
C LEU A 50 1.18 43.75 -3.62
N VAL A 51 2.09 42.84 -3.25
CA VAL A 51 2.32 41.58 -3.98
C VAL A 51 1.97 40.34 -3.13
N GLY A 52 2.04 40.44 -1.81
CA GLY A 52 1.73 39.34 -0.90
C GLY A 52 0.26 39.23 -0.56
N ASP A 53 -0.13 38.09 0.01
CA ASP A 53 -1.45 37.90 0.60
C ASP A 53 -1.36 38.06 2.14
N PRO A 54 -1.77 39.21 2.71
CA PRO A 54 -1.76 39.42 4.16
C PRO A 54 -2.66 38.45 4.92
N ARG A 55 -3.60 37.77 4.23
CA ARG A 55 -4.47 36.75 4.83
C ARG A 55 -3.75 35.42 5.08
N ALA A 56 -2.65 35.15 4.37
CA ALA A 56 -1.83 33.96 4.60
C ALA A 56 -1.12 33.97 5.97
N ALA A 57 -0.95 35.15 6.57
CA ALA A 57 -0.41 35.31 7.93
C ALA A 57 -1.49 35.14 9.02
N GLN A 58 -2.78 35.13 8.65
CA GLN A 58 -3.85 34.82 9.58
C GLN A 58 -4.02 33.30 9.64
N VAL A 59 -3.86 32.73 10.83
CA VAL A 59 -4.29 31.35 11.09
C VAL A 59 -5.80 31.32 10.89
N GLN A 60 -6.26 30.87 9.72
CA GLN A 60 -7.69 30.71 9.50
C GLN A 60 -8.22 29.69 10.51
N PRO A 61 -9.25 30.03 11.29
CA PRO A 61 -9.89 29.05 12.16
C PRO A 61 -10.37 27.90 11.29
N THR A 62 -10.10 26.66 11.73
CA THR A 62 -10.61 25.45 11.08
C THR A 62 -12.11 25.66 10.82
N PRO A 63 -12.61 25.48 9.59
CA PRO A 63 -14.00 25.75 9.27
C PRO A 63 -14.91 25.04 10.25
N SER A 64 -15.70 25.82 10.98
CA SER A 64 -16.66 25.29 11.95
C SER A 64 -17.82 24.60 11.22
N VAL A 65 -18.51 23.70 11.91
CA VAL A 65 -19.72 23.04 11.38
C VAL A 65 -20.78 24.06 10.94
N ALA A 66 -20.88 25.20 11.64
CA ALA A 66 -21.79 26.29 11.27
C ALA A 66 -21.42 26.90 9.91
N THR A 67 -20.14 27.23 9.70
CA THR A 67 -19.66 27.77 8.41
C THR A 67 -19.80 26.77 7.26
N LEU A 68 -19.73 25.47 7.54
CA LEU A 68 -19.96 24.43 6.53
C LEU A 68 -21.44 24.34 6.12
N ARG A 69 -22.38 24.47 7.07
CA ARG A 69 -23.83 24.50 6.78
C ARG A 69 -24.22 25.72 5.94
N ASP A 70 -23.68 26.89 6.27
CA ASP A 70 -23.94 28.12 5.51
C ASP A 70 -23.40 28.00 4.07
N GLY A 71 -22.21 27.42 3.91
CA GLY A 71 -21.62 27.11 2.61
C GLY A 71 -22.48 26.14 1.78
N VAL A 72 -23.04 25.10 2.42
CA VAL A 72 -23.96 24.15 1.77
C VAL A 72 -25.23 24.85 1.28
N GLN A 73 -25.83 25.73 2.08
CA GLN A 73 -27.02 26.48 1.69
C GLN A 73 -26.72 27.39 0.47
N ALA A 74 -25.61 28.13 0.51
CA ALA A 74 -25.20 28.98 -0.60
C ALA A 74 -24.94 28.17 -1.89
N LEU A 75 -24.34 26.97 -1.76
CA LEU A 75 -24.10 26.07 -2.87
C LEU A 75 -25.41 25.52 -3.45
N GLN A 76 -26.37 25.13 -2.61
CA GLN A 76 -27.70 24.73 -3.05
C GLN A 76 -28.41 25.85 -3.83
N ASP A 77 -28.34 27.10 -3.35
CA ASP A 77 -28.97 28.23 -4.03
C ASP A 77 -28.25 28.61 -5.33
N ALA A 78 -26.94 28.34 -5.44
CA ALA A 78 -26.22 28.43 -6.70
C ALA A 78 -26.66 27.34 -7.70
N LEU A 79 -26.80 26.09 -7.24
CA LEU A 79 -27.22 24.96 -8.07
C LEU A 79 -28.70 25.04 -8.51
N LYS A 80 -29.55 25.74 -7.76
CA LYS A 80 -30.91 26.08 -8.22
C LYS A 80 -30.89 27.01 -9.44
N ARG A 81 -29.94 27.94 -9.49
CA ARG A 81 -29.78 28.90 -10.60
C ARG A 81 -29.07 28.26 -11.79
N ASP A 82 -28.11 27.39 -11.53
CA ASP A 82 -27.37 26.66 -12.55
C ASP A 82 -27.30 25.16 -12.22
N PRO A 83 -28.35 24.39 -12.61
CA PRO A 83 -28.47 22.98 -12.26
C PRO A 83 -27.61 22.04 -13.11
N GLN A 84 -26.94 22.54 -14.15
CA GLN A 84 -26.15 21.71 -15.09
C GLN A 84 -24.68 21.54 -14.67
N ARG A 85 -24.31 22.04 -13.48
CA ARG A 85 -22.95 22.00 -12.97
C ARG A 85 -22.64 20.72 -12.21
N ALA A 86 -22.09 19.73 -12.91
CA ALA A 86 -21.67 18.45 -12.32
C ALA A 86 -20.67 18.63 -11.15
N ASP A 87 -19.71 19.53 -11.31
CA ASP A 87 -18.70 19.89 -10.30
C ASP A 87 -19.32 20.44 -9.01
N GLY A 88 -20.33 21.31 -9.16
CA GLY A 88 -21.07 21.88 -8.04
C GLY A 88 -21.90 20.83 -7.29
N TRP A 89 -22.55 19.92 -8.02
CA TRP A 89 -23.28 18.79 -7.41
C TRP A 89 -22.34 17.83 -6.67
N ALA A 90 -21.16 17.53 -7.22
CA ALA A 90 -20.16 16.70 -6.55
C ALA A 90 -19.62 17.38 -5.28
N LEU A 91 -19.38 18.70 -5.32
CA LEU A 91 -19.00 19.46 -4.14
C LEU A 91 -20.08 19.43 -3.07
N LEU A 92 -21.35 19.60 -3.45
CA LEU A 92 -22.48 19.49 -2.52
C LEU A 92 -22.54 18.11 -1.87
N GLY A 93 -22.31 17.05 -2.65
CA GLY A 93 -22.21 15.69 -2.16
C GLY A 93 -21.14 15.52 -1.09
N ARG A 94 -19.91 15.99 -1.36
CA ARG A 94 -18.79 15.96 -0.38
C ARG A 94 -19.11 16.76 0.88
N SER A 95 -19.64 17.97 0.74
CA SER A 95 -20.00 18.81 1.89
C SER A 95 -21.11 18.19 2.75
N GLN A 96 -22.11 17.56 2.13
CA GLN A 96 -23.16 16.84 2.87
C GLN A 96 -22.65 15.58 3.55
N ALA A 97 -21.73 14.85 2.91
CA ALA A 97 -21.09 13.68 3.51
C ALA A 97 -20.28 14.06 4.76
N GLU A 98 -19.54 15.17 4.70
CA GLU A 98 -18.77 15.71 5.83
C GLU A 98 -19.68 16.14 7.00
N LEU A 99 -20.88 16.65 6.69
CA LEU A 99 -21.90 16.97 7.68
C LEU A 99 -22.63 15.73 8.23
N GLY A 100 -22.33 14.52 7.73
CA GLY A 100 -22.99 13.28 8.12
C GLY A 100 -24.38 13.08 7.48
N ASN A 101 -24.78 13.95 6.55
CA ASN A 101 -26.07 13.88 5.85
C ASN A 101 -25.98 12.91 4.67
N VAL A 102 -25.87 11.61 4.97
CA VAL A 102 -25.52 10.57 3.98
C VAL A 102 -26.53 10.47 2.83
N SER A 103 -27.84 10.61 3.10
CA SER A 103 -28.88 10.60 2.05
C SER A 103 -28.74 11.79 1.10
N ALA A 104 -28.58 13.00 1.64
CA ALA A 104 -28.42 14.21 0.82
C ALA A 104 -27.12 14.18 0.01
N ALA A 105 -26.07 13.57 0.56
CA ALA A 105 -24.82 13.34 -0.17
C ALA A 105 -25.05 12.41 -1.37
N ALA A 106 -25.72 11.28 -1.17
CA ALA A 106 -26.03 10.33 -2.24
C ALA A 106 -26.88 10.97 -3.35
N ASP A 107 -27.89 11.78 -3.01
CA ASP A 107 -28.72 12.48 -3.98
C ASP A 107 -27.90 13.48 -4.81
N ALA A 108 -27.05 14.27 -4.17
CA ALA A 108 -26.20 15.23 -4.85
C ALA A 108 -25.19 14.56 -5.79
N PHE A 109 -24.54 13.48 -5.34
CA PHE A 109 -23.64 12.72 -6.20
C PHE A 109 -24.35 11.99 -7.35
N ALA A 110 -25.58 11.51 -7.15
CA ALA A 110 -26.37 10.93 -8.23
C ALA A 110 -26.67 11.96 -9.33
N ARG A 111 -26.94 13.22 -8.96
CA ARG A 111 -27.06 14.33 -9.92
C ARG A 111 -25.74 14.63 -10.63
N ALA A 112 -24.63 14.63 -9.90
CA ALA A 112 -23.30 14.82 -10.49
C ALA A 112 -22.98 13.73 -11.52
N ALA A 113 -23.21 12.45 -11.18
CA ALA A 113 -22.98 11.32 -12.07
C ALA A 113 -23.88 11.33 -13.32
N ALA A 114 -25.12 11.83 -13.19
CA ALA A 114 -26.01 12.00 -14.34
C ALA A 114 -25.53 13.09 -15.32
N LEU A 115 -24.84 14.12 -14.82
CA LEU A 115 -24.32 15.24 -15.62
C LEU A 115 -22.92 14.98 -16.18
N ALA A 116 -22.13 14.15 -15.50
CA ALA A 116 -20.78 13.75 -15.89
C ALA A 116 -20.64 12.21 -15.89
N PRO A 117 -21.33 11.49 -16.80
CA PRO A 117 -21.24 10.03 -16.88
C PRO A 117 -19.86 9.54 -17.33
N ASP A 118 -19.02 10.42 -17.87
CA ASP A 118 -17.67 10.08 -18.35
C ASP A 118 -16.55 10.50 -17.39
N ASP A 119 -16.90 10.91 -16.16
CA ASP A 119 -15.92 11.21 -15.11
C ASP A 119 -15.82 10.04 -14.11
N PRO A 120 -14.74 9.23 -14.17
CA PRO A 120 -14.57 8.08 -13.29
C PRO A 120 -14.56 8.45 -11.80
N GLY A 121 -14.05 9.63 -11.46
CA GLY A 121 -13.99 10.09 -10.07
C GLY A 121 -15.38 10.33 -9.51
N VAL A 122 -16.22 11.04 -10.27
CA VAL A 122 -17.62 11.30 -9.88
C VAL A 122 -18.43 10.01 -9.78
N LEU A 123 -18.27 9.09 -10.72
CA LEU A 123 -18.95 7.79 -10.70
C LEU A 123 -18.58 6.97 -9.45
N VAL A 124 -17.30 6.95 -9.07
CA VAL A 124 -16.82 6.25 -7.87
C VAL A 124 -17.37 6.88 -6.59
N GLU A 125 -17.34 8.22 -6.49
CA GLU A 125 -17.91 8.93 -5.34
C GLU A 125 -19.43 8.70 -5.23
N ALA A 126 -20.15 8.72 -6.36
CA ALA A 126 -21.58 8.45 -6.40
C ALA A 126 -21.94 7.02 -5.97
N ALA A 127 -21.23 6.02 -6.49
CA ALA A 127 -21.44 4.63 -6.10
C ALA A 127 -21.21 4.42 -4.59
N GLN A 128 -20.14 5.02 -4.06
CA GLN A 128 -19.83 4.90 -2.64
C GLN A 128 -20.83 5.65 -1.75
N ALA A 129 -21.25 6.85 -2.14
CA ALA A 129 -22.24 7.61 -1.38
C ALA A 129 -23.60 6.90 -1.38
N ARG A 130 -24.01 6.33 -2.52
CA ARG A 130 -25.22 5.52 -2.65
C ARG A 130 -25.18 4.29 -1.74
N ALA A 131 -24.08 3.54 -1.75
CA ALA A 131 -23.91 2.42 -0.83
C ALA A 131 -23.90 2.88 0.63
N GLN A 132 -23.31 4.02 0.96
CA GLN A 132 -23.36 4.55 2.33
C GLN A 132 -24.77 4.97 2.77
N ALA A 133 -25.62 5.46 1.86
CA ALA A 133 -26.99 5.84 2.18
C ALA A 133 -27.90 4.63 2.39
N ASP A 134 -27.54 3.47 1.83
CA ASP A 134 -28.23 2.22 2.08
C ASP A 134 -28.05 1.74 3.54
N ALA A 135 -29.14 1.20 4.12
CA ALA A 135 -29.15 0.73 5.51
C ALA A 135 -28.20 -0.46 5.73
N GLY A 136 -28.07 -1.33 4.72
CA GLY A 136 -27.17 -2.49 4.73
C GLY A 136 -25.78 -2.20 4.18
N LYS A 137 -25.49 -0.95 3.81
CA LYS A 137 -24.24 -0.54 3.15
C LYS A 137 -23.96 -1.31 1.85
N GLN A 138 -25.03 -1.65 1.12
CA GLN A 138 -24.93 -2.49 -0.06
C GLN A 138 -24.72 -1.68 -1.34
N PHE A 139 -23.91 -2.22 -2.24
CA PHE A 139 -23.79 -1.70 -3.60
C PHE A 139 -24.87 -2.29 -4.51
N ASP A 140 -25.92 -1.51 -4.76
CA ASP A 140 -27.00 -1.87 -5.68
C ASP A 140 -26.59 -1.79 -7.16
N ASP A 141 -27.52 -2.11 -8.07
CA ASP A 141 -27.20 -2.29 -9.50
C ASP A 141 -26.70 -1.01 -10.16
N THR A 142 -27.20 0.14 -9.70
CA THR A 142 -26.74 1.45 -10.19
C THR A 142 -25.31 1.71 -9.72
N ALA A 143 -25.01 1.46 -8.44
CA ALA A 143 -23.66 1.62 -7.91
C ALA A 143 -22.66 0.67 -8.61
N MET A 144 -23.06 -0.57 -8.90
CA MET A 144 -22.27 -1.51 -9.68
C MET A 144 -21.96 -1.00 -11.09
N ALA A 145 -22.97 -0.50 -11.80
CA ALA A 145 -22.80 0.02 -13.16
C ALA A 145 -21.82 1.20 -13.18
N TRP A 146 -21.94 2.13 -12.24
CA TRP A 146 -21.01 3.25 -12.10
C TRP A 146 -19.58 2.81 -11.81
N LEU A 147 -19.37 1.82 -10.92
CA LEU A 147 -18.03 1.30 -10.63
C LEU A 147 -17.41 0.57 -11.84
N GLN A 148 -18.21 -0.20 -12.57
CA GLN A 148 -17.77 -0.87 -13.80
C GLN A 148 -17.40 0.12 -14.89
N GLN A 149 -18.21 1.17 -15.09
CA GLN A 149 -17.95 2.22 -16.06
C GLN A 149 -16.71 3.04 -15.70
N ALA A 150 -16.56 3.42 -14.42
CA ALA A 150 -15.38 4.13 -13.94
C ALA A 150 -14.10 3.32 -14.17
N ARG A 151 -14.12 2.01 -13.91
CA ARG A 151 -12.99 1.11 -14.17
C ARG A 151 -12.72 0.93 -15.67
N ALA A 152 -13.74 0.93 -16.51
CA ALA A 152 -13.56 0.83 -17.96
C ALA A 152 -12.88 2.09 -18.53
N GLN A 153 -13.24 3.27 -18.03
CA GLN A 153 -12.67 4.56 -18.44
C GLN A 153 -11.28 4.81 -17.83
N ALA A 154 -11.08 4.43 -16.57
CA ALA A 154 -9.80 4.52 -15.88
C ALA A 154 -9.43 3.15 -15.28
N PRO A 155 -8.81 2.25 -16.09
CA PRO A 155 -8.37 0.93 -15.62
C PRO A 155 -7.39 1.00 -14.45
N ASP A 156 -6.71 2.13 -14.31
CA ASP A 156 -5.71 2.41 -13.27
C ASP A 156 -6.30 3.02 -12.00
N ALA A 157 -7.60 3.30 -11.97
CA ALA A 157 -8.28 3.82 -10.79
C ALA A 157 -8.36 2.74 -9.69
N GLU A 158 -7.40 2.80 -8.76
CA GLU A 158 -7.29 1.86 -7.64
C GLU A 158 -8.57 1.80 -6.80
N ARG A 159 -9.13 2.96 -6.46
CA ARG A 159 -10.36 3.07 -5.65
C ARG A 159 -11.57 2.43 -6.33
N ALA A 160 -11.69 2.56 -7.65
CA ALA A 160 -12.78 1.95 -8.41
C ALA A 160 -12.68 0.42 -8.35
N SER A 161 -11.49 -0.14 -8.59
CA SER A 161 -11.24 -1.58 -8.53
C SER A 161 -11.42 -2.13 -7.11
N TRP A 162 -10.98 -1.40 -6.09
CA TRP A 162 -11.18 -1.77 -4.70
C TRP A 162 -12.67 -1.89 -4.35
N LEU A 163 -13.46 -0.84 -4.60
CA LEU A 163 -14.89 -0.82 -4.29
C LEU A 163 -15.69 -1.81 -5.14
N LEU A 164 -15.31 -2.02 -6.40
CA LEU A 164 -15.94 -3.02 -7.26
C LEU A 164 -15.77 -4.43 -6.69
N GLY A 165 -14.59 -4.80 -6.21
CA GLY A 165 -14.40 -6.10 -5.56
C GLY A 165 -15.22 -6.26 -4.27
N ILE A 166 -15.39 -5.20 -3.47
CA ILE A 166 -16.29 -5.21 -2.30
C ILE A 166 -17.73 -5.48 -2.75
N ALA A 167 -18.20 -4.74 -3.75
CA ALA A 167 -19.55 -4.85 -4.28
C ALA A 167 -19.82 -6.25 -4.87
N LEU A 168 -18.85 -6.83 -5.59
CA LEU A 168 -18.92 -8.20 -6.11
C LEU A 168 -19.04 -9.24 -4.98
N ARG A 169 -18.24 -9.11 -3.90
CA ARG A 169 -18.34 -10.00 -2.75
C ARG A 169 -19.68 -9.92 -2.03
N GLN A 170 -20.24 -8.72 -1.85
CA GLN A 170 -21.57 -8.56 -1.25
C GLN A 170 -22.65 -9.31 -2.03
N ARG A 171 -22.45 -9.52 -3.33
CA ARG A 171 -23.35 -10.23 -4.25
C ARG A 171 -23.01 -11.72 -4.42
N GLY A 172 -22.07 -12.26 -3.62
CA GLY A 172 -21.62 -13.64 -3.71
C GLY A 172 -20.74 -13.96 -4.93
N LYS A 173 -20.36 -12.96 -5.73
CA LYS A 173 -19.49 -13.10 -6.91
C LYS A 173 -18.02 -13.12 -6.49
N ASN A 174 -17.67 -14.09 -5.64
CA ASN A 174 -16.39 -14.12 -4.95
C ASN A 174 -15.20 -14.35 -5.90
N ALA A 175 -15.36 -15.16 -6.95
CA ALA A 175 -14.35 -15.37 -7.97
C ALA A 175 -14.04 -14.07 -8.74
N GLU A 176 -15.08 -13.40 -9.26
CA GLU A 176 -14.93 -12.12 -9.95
C GLU A 176 -14.25 -11.07 -9.05
N ALA A 177 -14.62 -11.02 -7.77
CA ALA A 177 -13.99 -10.11 -6.81
C ALA A 177 -12.48 -10.38 -6.62
N ALA A 178 -12.10 -11.65 -6.51
CA ALA A 178 -10.71 -12.07 -6.38
C ALA A 178 -9.89 -11.66 -7.62
N ASP A 179 -10.47 -11.76 -8.82
CA ASP A 179 -9.81 -11.36 -10.07
C ASP A 179 -9.63 -9.84 -10.15
N VAL A 180 -10.67 -9.06 -9.81
CA VAL A 180 -10.59 -7.59 -9.78
C VAL A 180 -9.50 -7.11 -8.82
N TRP A 181 -9.47 -7.65 -7.60
CA TRP A 181 -8.45 -7.29 -6.61
C TRP A 181 -7.06 -7.84 -6.94
N GLY A 182 -6.98 -9.01 -7.57
CA GLY A 182 -5.71 -9.59 -8.03
C GLY A 182 -5.00 -8.69 -9.04
N ALA A 183 -5.75 -8.11 -10.00
CA ALA A 183 -5.21 -7.15 -10.95
C ALA A 183 -4.76 -5.82 -10.31
N LEU A 184 -5.30 -5.48 -9.14
CA LEU A 184 -4.94 -4.28 -8.38
C LEU A 184 -3.62 -4.45 -7.60
N LEU A 185 -3.28 -5.67 -7.17
CA LEU A 185 -2.12 -5.94 -6.30
C LEU A 185 -0.79 -5.30 -6.74
N PRO A 186 -0.37 -5.37 -8.02
CA PRO A 186 0.93 -4.85 -8.43
C PRO A 186 1.07 -3.32 -8.31
N ARG A 187 -0.06 -2.63 -8.11
CA ARG A 187 -0.13 -1.16 -8.04
C ARG A 187 -0.16 -0.65 -6.60
N LEU A 188 -0.40 -1.52 -5.64
CA LEU A 188 -0.49 -1.15 -4.24
C LEU A 188 0.86 -1.17 -3.55
N GLU A 189 1.05 -0.27 -2.60
CA GLU A 189 2.16 -0.32 -1.65
C GLU A 189 2.20 -1.65 -0.90
N PRO A 190 3.38 -2.18 -0.53
CA PRO A 190 3.54 -3.54 0.00
C PRO A 190 2.60 -3.89 1.18
N GLY A 191 2.38 -2.95 2.10
CA GLY A 191 1.46 -3.15 3.22
C GLY A 191 -0.01 -3.25 2.80
N ALA A 192 -0.44 -2.43 1.85
CA ALA A 192 -1.79 -2.48 1.30
C ALA A 192 -2.00 -3.73 0.42
N ALA A 193 -0.97 -4.11 -0.35
CA ALA A 193 -0.97 -5.34 -1.13
C ALA A 193 -1.13 -6.58 -0.24
N GLN A 194 -0.40 -6.66 0.89
CA GLN A 194 -0.51 -7.77 1.82
C GLN A 194 -1.91 -7.87 2.46
N ALA A 195 -2.49 -6.74 2.85
CA ALA A 195 -3.86 -6.70 3.37
C ALA A 195 -4.89 -7.16 2.32
N LEU A 196 -4.71 -6.74 1.07
CA LEU A 196 -5.60 -7.15 -0.02
C LEU A 196 -5.42 -8.63 -0.41
N GLN A 197 -4.21 -9.17 -0.34
CA GLN A 197 -3.95 -10.60 -0.56
C GLN A 197 -4.74 -11.48 0.39
N ALA A 198 -4.85 -11.10 1.67
CA ALA A 198 -5.68 -11.84 2.62
C ALA A 198 -7.16 -11.82 2.22
N GLN A 199 -7.68 -10.69 1.75
CA GLN A 199 -9.06 -10.58 1.27
C GLN A 199 -9.31 -11.39 -0.02
N ILE A 200 -8.33 -11.44 -0.92
CA ILE A 200 -8.38 -12.28 -2.13
C ILE A 200 -8.40 -13.75 -1.75
N ALA A 201 -7.58 -14.19 -0.79
CA ALA A 201 -7.57 -15.57 -0.32
C ALA A 201 -8.94 -15.99 0.23
N ILE A 202 -9.54 -15.15 1.08
CA ILE A 202 -10.89 -15.37 1.63
C ILE A 202 -11.93 -15.43 0.49
N ALA A 203 -11.84 -14.54 -0.50
CA ALA A 203 -12.76 -14.54 -1.64
C ALA A 203 -12.62 -15.82 -2.49
N ARG A 204 -11.40 -16.28 -2.76
CA ARG A 204 -11.16 -17.52 -3.52
C ARG A 204 -11.70 -18.75 -2.79
N GLU A 205 -11.43 -18.85 -1.49
CA GLU A 205 -11.99 -19.92 -0.66
C GLU A 205 -13.53 -19.93 -0.71
N ALA A 206 -14.17 -18.76 -0.56
CA ALA A 206 -15.62 -18.63 -0.65
C ALA A 206 -16.18 -18.88 -2.06
N ALA A 207 -15.35 -18.87 -3.09
CA ALA A 207 -15.72 -19.25 -4.46
C ALA A 207 -15.59 -20.76 -4.72
N GLY A 208 -15.18 -21.56 -3.72
CA GLY A 208 -14.79 -22.96 -3.93
C GLY A 208 -13.51 -23.11 -4.77
N GLN A 209 -12.84 -22.00 -5.04
CA GLN A 209 -11.52 -21.95 -5.63
C GLN A 209 -10.54 -22.03 -4.47
N ALA A 210 -10.38 -23.23 -3.90
CA ALA A 210 -9.27 -23.50 -2.99
C ALA A 210 -7.99 -22.95 -3.65
N PRO A 211 -7.07 -22.34 -2.87
CA PRO A 211 -5.89 -21.73 -3.44
C PRO A 211 -5.23 -22.77 -4.32
N ASP A 212 -5.18 -22.48 -5.62
CA ASP A 212 -4.43 -23.29 -6.54
C ASP A 212 -3.01 -23.23 -6.00
N ALA A 213 -2.54 -24.31 -5.38
CA ALA A 213 -1.23 -24.40 -4.76
C ALA A 213 -0.10 -24.15 -5.78
N ALA A 214 -0.45 -23.98 -7.05
CA ALA A 214 0.41 -23.64 -8.17
C ALA A 214 0.63 -22.12 -8.40
N ALA A 215 -0.20 -21.21 -7.87
CA ALA A 215 -0.15 -19.79 -8.27
C ALA A 215 0.34 -18.79 -7.19
N ALA A 216 0.69 -19.25 -5.99
CA ALA A 216 1.20 -18.40 -4.91
C ALA A 216 2.38 -19.01 -4.13
N ALA A 217 3.20 -19.84 -4.80
CA ALA A 217 4.59 -20.00 -4.40
C ALA A 217 5.43 -19.12 -5.33
N PRO A 218 6.34 -18.25 -4.85
CA PRO A 218 7.39 -17.73 -5.71
C PRO A 218 8.02 -18.93 -6.41
N ALA A 219 8.22 -18.87 -7.74
CA ALA A 219 8.69 -19.98 -8.54
C ALA A 219 9.84 -20.69 -7.80
N ALA A 220 9.57 -21.91 -7.33
CA ALA A 220 10.57 -22.65 -6.57
C ALA A 220 11.78 -22.83 -7.49
N LEU A 221 12.90 -22.20 -7.14
CA LEU A 221 14.15 -22.27 -7.90
C LEU A 221 14.79 -23.66 -7.81
N LEU A 222 14.34 -24.44 -6.82
CA LEU A 222 14.83 -25.76 -6.49
C LEU A 222 13.70 -26.62 -5.94
N GLN A 223 13.50 -27.81 -6.48
CA GLN A 223 12.60 -28.82 -5.91
C GLN A 223 13.42 -29.89 -5.16
N VAL A 224 13.03 -30.18 -3.92
CA VAL A 224 13.74 -31.13 -3.04
C VAL A 224 12.78 -32.20 -2.58
N ARG A 225 13.09 -33.47 -2.88
CA ARG A 225 12.37 -34.62 -2.33
C ARG A 225 13.10 -35.18 -1.13
N VAL A 226 12.43 -35.18 0.01
CA VAL A 226 12.97 -35.68 1.26
C VAL A 226 12.34 -37.02 1.57
N GLN A 227 13.18 -38.03 1.80
CA GLN A 227 12.77 -39.33 2.31
C GLN A 227 13.30 -39.47 3.73
N LEU A 228 12.39 -39.56 4.71
CA LEU A 228 12.80 -39.80 6.09
C LEU A 228 13.13 -41.29 6.30
N PRO A 229 14.10 -41.61 7.18
CA PRO A 229 14.31 -42.99 7.60
C PRO A 229 13.12 -43.48 8.43
N ALA A 230 13.06 -44.78 8.72
CA ALA A 230 12.03 -45.35 9.58
C ALA A 230 12.20 -44.82 11.02
N LEU A 231 11.44 -43.77 11.38
CA LEU A 231 11.46 -43.18 12.71
C LEU A 231 10.47 -43.91 13.63
N LYS A 232 10.95 -44.36 14.80
CA LYS A 232 10.06 -44.89 15.85
C LYS A 232 9.44 -43.71 16.60
N ASN A 233 8.14 -43.47 16.41
CA ASN A 233 7.40 -42.34 16.99
C ASN A 233 7.59 -42.15 18.50
N ALA A 234 7.82 -43.23 19.26
CA ALA A 234 8.04 -43.17 20.71
C ALA A 234 9.32 -42.43 21.14
N VAL A 235 10.26 -42.19 20.22
CA VAL A 235 11.55 -41.55 20.52
C VAL A 235 11.54 -40.05 20.24
N TRP A 236 10.59 -39.52 19.46
CA TRP A 236 10.64 -38.13 18.99
C TRP A 236 9.60 -37.25 19.68
N PRO A 237 9.98 -36.11 20.31
CA PRO A 237 9.04 -35.19 20.93
C PRO A 237 8.04 -34.60 19.93
N ALA A 238 6.88 -34.16 20.41
CA ALA A 238 5.89 -33.44 19.59
C ALA A 238 6.43 -32.12 18.99
N SER A 239 7.50 -31.56 19.60
CA SER A 239 8.21 -30.39 19.07
C SER A 239 9.13 -30.69 17.88
N THR A 240 9.23 -31.95 17.44
CA THR A 240 10.12 -32.35 16.34
C THR A 240 9.68 -31.74 15.02
N GLN A 241 10.62 -31.16 14.28
CA GLN A 241 10.37 -30.48 13.02
C GLN A 241 11.42 -30.90 11.99
N VAL A 242 11.02 -31.02 10.73
CA VAL A 242 11.94 -31.28 9.62
C VAL A 242 12.22 -29.96 8.92
N PHE A 243 13.50 -29.61 8.83
CA PHE A 243 13.97 -28.43 8.14
C PHE A 243 14.67 -28.84 6.84
N VAL A 244 14.22 -28.28 5.71
CA VAL A 244 14.92 -28.35 4.43
C VAL A 244 15.69 -27.06 4.28
N LEU A 245 17.01 -27.17 4.20
CA LEU A 245 17.94 -26.04 4.28
C LEU A 245 18.78 -26.00 3.01
N ALA A 246 18.92 -24.82 2.43
CA ALA A 246 19.94 -24.53 1.42
C ALA A 246 20.96 -23.56 2.03
N ARG A 247 22.25 -23.82 1.82
CA ARG A 247 23.36 -22.96 2.26
C ARG A 247 24.33 -22.69 1.12
N ALA A 248 25.10 -21.60 1.22
CA ALA A 248 26.17 -21.32 0.27
C ALA A 248 27.28 -22.39 0.37
N VAL A 249 27.79 -22.85 -0.78
CA VAL A 249 28.89 -23.83 -0.83
C VAL A 249 30.16 -23.21 -0.25
N GLY A 250 30.74 -23.84 0.78
CA GLY A 250 31.97 -23.33 1.44
C GLY A 250 31.78 -22.03 2.23
N GLY A 251 30.52 -21.58 2.41
CA GLY A 251 30.18 -20.39 3.18
C GLY A 251 29.95 -20.65 4.67
N PRO A 252 29.57 -19.62 5.44
CA PRO A 252 29.18 -19.78 6.85
C PRO A 252 27.99 -20.75 7.00
N PRO A 253 27.81 -21.39 8.18
CA PRO A 253 26.81 -22.44 8.38
C PRO A 253 25.34 -21.96 8.35
N MET A 254 25.12 -20.67 8.10
CA MET A 254 23.80 -20.06 8.05
C MET A 254 23.08 -20.44 6.74
N PRO A 255 21.80 -20.84 6.79
CA PRO A 255 21.05 -21.16 5.58
C PRO A 255 20.69 -19.88 4.82
N VAL A 256 20.76 -19.95 3.50
CA VAL A 256 20.29 -18.92 2.56
C VAL A 256 18.80 -19.11 2.22
N ALA A 257 18.27 -20.32 2.43
CA ALA A 257 16.84 -20.60 2.41
C ALA A 257 16.52 -21.73 3.39
N ALA A 258 15.40 -21.61 4.11
CA ALA A 258 15.00 -22.59 5.12
C ALA A 258 13.49 -22.78 5.10
N ARG A 259 13.04 -24.03 4.93
CA ARG A 259 11.63 -24.40 5.03
C ARG A 259 11.39 -25.41 6.13
N LYS A 260 10.35 -25.16 6.92
CA LYS A 260 9.95 -25.97 8.07
C LYS A 260 8.76 -26.85 7.71
N LEU A 261 8.81 -28.12 8.09
CA LEU A 261 7.81 -29.14 7.82
C LEU A 261 7.51 -29.95 9.09
N PRO A 262 6.27 -30.39 9.31
CA PRO A 262 5.94 -31.32 10.38
C PRO A 262 6.58 -32.70 10.10
N LEU A 263 6.78 -33.53 11.12
CA LEU A 263 7.38 -34.88 10.98
C LEU A 263 6.49 -35.88 10.20
N ALA A 264 5.21 -35.58 10.00
CA ALA A 264 4.25 -36.43 9.30
C ALA A 264 4.17 -36.10 7.79
N GLY A 265 3.80 -37.08 6.97
CA GLY A 265 3.51 -36.87 5.54
C GLY A 265 4.69 -37.02 4.58
N PHE A 266 5.73 -37.79 4.96
CA PHE A 266 6.86 -38.12 4.08
C PHE A 266 6.66 -39.47 3.37
N PRO A 267 7.25 -39.68 2.17
CA PRO A 267 8.15 -38.78 1.45
C PRO A 267 7.45 -37.54 0.89
N ALA A 268 8.10 -36.38 1.01
CA ALA A 268 7.54 -35.09 0.61
C ALA A 268 8.44 -34.39 -0.42
N THR A 269 7.84 -33.72 -1.41
CA THR A 269 8.55 -32.86 -2.37
C THR A 269 8.26 -31.41 -2.05
N VAL A 270 9.32 -30.61 -1.93
CA VAL A 270 9.28 -29.29 -1.34
C VAL A 270 10.11 -28.33 -2.18
N GLY A 271 9.49 -27.24 -2.64
CA GLY A 271 10.18 -26.17 -3.33
C GLY A 271 10.97 -25.30 -2.37
N LEU A 272 12.11 -24.75 -2.79
CA LEU A 272 12.81 -23.65 -2.14
C LEU A 272 12.94 -22.49 -3.11
N GLY A 273 12.66 -21.28 -2.64
CA GLY A 273 12.79 -20.05 -3.42
C GLY A 273 13.20 -18.86 -2.56
N ASP A 274 13.20 -17.66 -3.15
CA ASP A 274 13.68 -16.44 -2.48
C ASP A 274 12.85 -16.05 -1.25
N GLY A 275 11.56 -16.39 -1.24
CA GLY A 275 10.67 -16.17 -0.10
C GLY A 275 10.98 -17.04 1.13
N ASP A 276 11.81 -18.08 0.99
CA ASP A 276 12.26 -18.93 2.09
C ASP A 276 13.57 -18.41 2.73
N SER A 277 14.11 -17.28 2.25
CA SER A 277 15.35 -16.72 2.80
C SER A 277 15.12 -16.05 4.17
N PRO A 278 15.89 -16.42 5.21
CA PRO A 278 15.88 -15.72 6.49
C PRO A 278 16.57 -14.33 6.41
N MET A 279 17.25 -14.01 5.30
CA MET A 279 17.95 -12.73 5.08
C MET A 279 17.54 -12.13 3.73
N PRO A 280 16.67 -11.10 3.70
CA PRO A 280 16.17 -10.51 2.45
C PRO A 280 17.24 -9.98 1.48
N THR A 281 18.44 -9.66 1.99
CA THR A 281 19.57 -9.14 1.20
C THR A 281 20.44 -10.22 0.55
N ALA A 282 20.22 -11.49 0.88
CA ALA A 282 20.92 -12.65 0.31
C ALA A 282 19.90 -13.73 -0.06
N PRO A 283 19.13 -13.53 -1.16
CA PRO A 283 18.14 -14.49 -1.62
C PRO A 283 18.79 -15.72 -2.27
N LEU A 284 18.02 -16.81 -2.38
CA LEU A 284 18.48 -18.06 -2.98
C LEU A 284 18.93 -17.87 -4.45
N SER A 285 18.23 -17.03 -5.20
CA SER A 285 18.54 -16.65 -6.59
C SER A 285 19.87 -15.95 -6.78
N ALA A 286 20.44 -15.35 -5.74
CA ALA A 286 21.75 -14.70 -5.81
C ALA A 286 22.92 -15.71 -5.86
N HIS A 287 22.67 -16.99 -5.57
CA HIS A 287 23.68 -18.03 -5.53
C HIS A 287 23.66 -18.88 -6.81
N ARG A 288 24.83 -19.08 -7.43
CA ARG A 288 24.98 -20.00 -8.57
C ARG A 288 24.93 -21.47 -8.14
N GLU A 289 25.48 -21.76 -6.96
CA GLU A 289 25.50 -23.09 -6.39
C GLU A 289 25.16 -23.04 -4.90
N VAL A 290 24.41 -24.04 -4.46
CA VAL A 290 24.03 -24.23 -3.06
C VAL A 290 24.22 -25.67 -2.65
N GLU A 291 24.39 -25.86 -1.35
CA GLU A 291 24.40 -27.16 -0.71
C GLU A 291 23.08 -27.34 0.04
N VAL A 292 22.37 -28.41 -0.27
CA VAL A 292 21.00 -28.66 0.17
C VAL A 292 21.00 -29.87 1.09
N LEU A 293 20.35 -29.75 2.24
CA LEU A 293 20.28 -30.81 3.23
C LEU A 293 18.95 -30.76 4.00
N ALA A 294 18.56 -31.91 4.55
CA ALA A 294 17.41 -32.04 5.42
C ALA A 294 17.89 -32.33 6.84
N ARG A 295 17.27 -31.68 7.82
CA ARG A 295 17.55 -31.89 9.24
C ARG A 295 16.26 -32.22 9.97
N ILE A 296 16.26 -33.30 10.73
CA ILE A 296 15.22 -33.61 11.71
C ILE A 296 15.67 -32.98 13.03
N SER A 297 15.06 -31.87 13.40
CA SER A 297 15.35 -31.16 14.65
C SER A 297 14.46 -31.66 15.76
N ARG A 298 15.07 -32.20 16.82
CA ARG A 298 14.34 -32.70 18.00
C ARG A 298 13.75 -31.56 18.84
N SER A 299 14.50 -30.46 18.92
CA SER A 299 14.13 -29.24 19.66
C SER A 299 13.13 -28.35 18.92
N GLY A 300 12.95 -28.57 17.61
CA GLY A 300 12.11 -27.75 16.74
C GLY A 300 12.76 -26.43 16.29
N SER A 301 14.06 -26.27 16.57
CA SER A 301 14.87 -25.12 16.14
C SER A 301 15.61 -25.39 14.83
N ALA A 302 15.78 -24.35 14.01
CA ALA A 302 16.58 -24.44 12.79
C ALA A 302 18.09 -24.51 13.08
N ASN A 303 18.52 -24.09 14.28
CA ASN A 303 19.91 -24.18 14.72
C ASN A 303 20.31 -25.64 14.92
N ARG A 304 21.58 -25.96 14.65
CA ARG A 304 22.10 -27.32 14.82
C ARG A 304 22.15 -27.69 16.29
N SER A 305 21.58 -28.83 16.65
CA SER A 305 21.76 -29.50 17.93
C SER A 305 22.51 -30.84 17.76
N GLU A 306 23.07 -31.37 18.85
CA GLU A 306 23.79 -32.66 18.83
C GLU A 306 22.84 -33.85 18.64
N ASP A 307 21.57 -33.71 19.02
CA ASP A 307 20.53 -34.74 18.91
C ASP A 307 19.79 -34.74 17.56
N ASP A 308 20.20 -33.89 16.61
CA ASP A 308 19.55 -33.74 15.32
C ASP A 308 20.08 -34.76 14.31
N LEU A 309 19.17 -35.40 13.57
CA LEU A 309 19.54 -36.26 12.44
C LEU A 309 19.65 -35.40 11.17
N GLN A 310 20.68 -35.60 10.36
CA GLN A 310 20.89 -34.83 9.12
C GLN A 310 21.11 -35.74 7.92
N SER A 311 20.56 -35.35 6.77
CA SER A 311 20.84 -36.01 5.50
C SER A 311 22.26 -35.76 5.03
N THR A 312 22.73 -36.58 4.08
CA THR A 312 23.90 -36.23 3.30
C THR A 312 23.61 -34.94 2.53
N PRO A 313 24.48 -33.92 2.60
CA PRO A 313 24.30 -32.72 1.82
C PRO A 313 24.54 -32.97 0.32
N VAL A 314 23.73 -32.37 -0.53
CA VAL A 314 23.84 -32.48 -1.98
C VAL A 314 24.13 -31.10 -2.56
N LYS A 315 25.15 -31.00 -3.42
CA LYS A 315 25.47 -29.76 -4.12
C LYS A 315 24.61 -29.64 -5.38
N VAL A 316 24.06 -28.45 -5.61
CA VAL A 316 23.10 -28.19 -6.68
C VAL A 316 23.38 -26.81 -7.29
N SER A 317 23.42 -26.74 -8.62
CA SER A 317 23.50 -25.47 -9.35
C SER A 317 22.10 -24.91 -9.61
N LEU A 318 21.91 -23.60 -9.46
CA LEU A 318 20.63 -22.92 -9.61
C LEU A 318 20.54 -22.10 -10.92
N PRO A 319 19.36 -22.01 -11.57
CA PRO A 319 18.12 -22.74 -11.25
C PRO A 319 18.25 -24.23 -11.59
N HIS A 320 17.57 -25.08 -10.81
CA HIS A 320 17.60 -26.53 -11.03
C HIS A 320 16.23 -27.03 -11.49
N GLU A 321 16.16 -27.56 -12.72
CA GLU A 321 14.91 -28.05 -13.31
C GLU A 321 14.50 -29.47 -12.85
N GLY A 322 15.32 -30.11 -12.01
CA GLY A 322 15.09 -31.46 -11.48
C GLY A 322 14.62 -31.48 -10.02
N VAL A 323 14.35 -32.71 -9.53
CA VAL A 323 14.07 -32.96 -8.12
C VAL A 323 15.32 -33.51 -7.45
N VAL A 324 15.82 -32.82 -6.45
CA VAL A 324 16.98 -33.25 -5.66
C VAL A 324 16.53 -34.19 -4.56
N GLU A 325 17.02 -35.42 -4.57
CA GLU A 325 16.73 -36.40 -3.52
C GLU A 325 17.69 -36.25 -2.34
N LEU A 326 17.13 -36.09 -1.14
CA LEU A 326 17.88 -36.12 0.10
C LEU A 326 17.63 -37.43 0.83
N ARG A 327 18.74 -38.11 1.17
CA ARG A 327 18.72 -39.38 1.90
C ARG A 327 19.45 -39.23 3.23
N PHE A 328 18.83 -39.75 4.28
CA PHE A 328 19.49 -39.88 5.57
C PHE A 328 20.43 -41.09 5.55
N PRO A 329 21.59 -41.00 6.22
CA PRO A 329 22.51 -42.12 6.36
C PRO A 329 21.91 -43.27 7.18
#